data_AF-A0A9D2WN81-F1
#
_entry.id   AF-A0A9D2WN81-F1
#
_cell.length_a   1.000
_cell.length_b   1.000
_cell.length_c   1.000
_cell.angle_alpha   90.00
_cell.angle_beta   90.00
_cell.angle_gamma   90.00
#
_symmetry.space_group_name_H-M   'P 1'
#
loop_
_entity.id
_entity.type
_entity.pdbx_description
1 polymer ?
#
loop_
_entity_poly.entity_id
_entity_poly.type
_entity_poly.pdbx_seq_one_letter_code
_entity_poly.pdbx_strand_id
1 'polypeptide(L)'
;MEEWVTLKNLFDTEEKALKTANIVATTEARLACEPHGPQYEVETKLEQIGEKWQVSWRKIFVGFASGCGSCQSCQPPAPKRTGGGKVIPFRKPSF
;
A
#
# COMPACT_ATOMS: atom_id res chain seq x y z
N MET A 1 -1.97 12.08 11.67
CA MET A 1 -2.70 12.08 10.40
C MET A 1 -1.73 11.60 9.34
N GLU A 2 -2.00 10.46 8.72
CA GLU A 2 -1.16 9.93 7.64
C GLU A 2 -1.50 10.69 6.35
N GLU A 3 -0.58 11.56 5.91
CA GLU A 3 -0.78 12.46 4.79
C GLU A 3 -0.56 11.77 3.45
N TRP A 4 -1.35 12.14 2.44
CA TRP A 4 -1.15 11.68 1.06
C TRP A 4 0.03 12.41 0.43
N VAL A 5 1.03 11.65 0.02
CA VAL A 5 2.19 12.13 -0.72
C VAL A 5 1.92 12.00 -2.21
N THR A 6 1.86 13.13 -2.90
CA THR A 6 1.65 13.18 -4.35
C THR A 6 2.99 13.14 -5.08
N LEU A 7 3.14 12.27 -6.08
CA LEU A 7 4.33 12.26 -6.92
C LEU A 7 4.38 13.54 -7.76
N LYS A 8 5.56 14.13 -7.91
CA LYS A 8 5.74 15.35 -8.72
C LYS A 8 5.45 15.13 -10.22
N ASN A 9 5.53 13.88 -10.68
CA ASN A 9 5.35 13.53 -12.08
C ASN A 9 3.89 13.20 -12.38
N LEU A 10 3.40 13.75 -13.49
CA LEU A 10 2.14 13.38 -14.12
C LEU A 10 2.41 12.40 -15.27
N PHE A 11 1.48 11.46 -15.49
CA PHE A 11 1.59 10.43 -16.51
C PHE A 11 0.56 10.62 -17.62
N ASP A 12 0.95 10.41 -18.86
CA ASP A 12 0.05 10.61 -20.01
C ASP A 12 -0.92 9.44 -20.20
N THR A 13 -0.64 8.27 -19.62
CA THR A 13 -1.51 7.09 -19.73
C THR A 13 -1.78 6.46 -18.37
N GLU A 14 -2.98 5.91 -18.22
CA GLU A 14 -3.39 5.18 -17.01
C GLU A 14 -2.47 3.99 -16.75
N GLU A 15 -2.08 3.24 -17.78
CA GLU A 15 -1.19 2.10 -17.66
C GLU A 15 0.17 2.48 -17.06
N LYS A 16 0.76 3.61 -17.49
CA LYS A 16 2.02 4.11 -16.93
C LYS A 16 1.84 4.57 -15.49
N ALA A 17 0.75 5.26 -15.18
CA ALA A 17 0.43 5.66 -13.82
C ALA A 17 0.25 4.45 -12.90
N LEU A 18 -0.45 3.41 -13.35
CA LEU A 18 -0.71 2.18 -12.61
C LEU A 18 0.59 1.41 -12.37
N LYS A 19 1.45 1.30 -13.39
CA LYS A 19 2.76 0.67 -13.24
C LYS A 19 3.62 1.41 -12.22
N THR A 20 3.64 2.74 -12.26
CA THR A 20 4.35 3.55 -11.26
C THR A 20 3.76 3.36 -9.87
N ALA A 21 2.43 3.36 -9.73
CA ALA A 21 1.76 3.14 -8.45
C ALA A 21 2.14 1.78 -7.84
N ASN A 22 2.16 0.70 -8.64
CA ASN A 22 2.60 -0.62 -8.17
C ASN A 22 4.06 -0.64 -7.69
N ILE A 23 4.95 0.07 -8.41
CA ILE A 23 6.34 0.23 -7.99
C ILE A 23 6.39 0.94 -6.64
N VAL A 24 5.73 2.09 -6.52
CA VAL A 24 5.68 2.87 -5.27
C VAL A 24 5.12 2.06 -4.11
N ALA A 25 3.99 1.37 -4.30
CA ALA A 25 3.39 0.52 -3.28
C ALA A 25 4.39 -0.51 -2.74
N THR A 26 5.12 -1.17 -3.63
CA THR A 26 6.07 -2.22 -3.25
C THR A 26 7.35 -1.65 -2.63
N THR A 27 7.89 -0.58 -3.18
CA THR A 27 9.16 0.00 -2.70
C THR A 27 8.98 0.72 -1.38
N GLU A 28 7.92 1.53 -1.25
CA GLU A 28 7.65 2.29 -0.03
C GLU A 28 7.23 1.38 1.11
N ALA A 29 6.46 0.31 0.86
CA ALA A 29 6.13 -0.66 1.90
C ALA A 29 7.40 -1.34 2.43
N ARG A 30 8.31 -1.73 1.53
CA ARG A 30 9.59 -2.34 1.92
C ARG A 30 10.50 -1.39 2.70
N LEU A 31 10.51 -0.09 2.34
CA LEU A 31 11.31 0.92 3.04
C LEU A 31 10.69 1.34 4.38
N ALA A 32 9.36 1.24 4.52
CA ALA A 32 8.66 1.61 5.73
C ALA A 32 8.70 0.49 6.79
N CYS A 33 8.74 -0.78 6.37
CA CYS A 33 8.76 -1.92 7.29
C CYS A 33 10.16 -2.28 7.79
N GLU A 34 10.29 -2.50 9.10
CA GLU A 34 11.52 -3.01 9.72
C GLU A 34 11.37 -4.49 10.13
N PRO A 35 12.36 -5.37 9.93
CA PRO A 35 12.24 -6.80 10.23
C PRO A 35 11.79 -7.16 11.67
N HIS A 36 12.05 -6.29 12.64
CA HIS A 36 11.71 -6.47 14.06
C HIS A 36 11.08 -5.20 14.66
N GLY A 37 10.33 -4.48 13.84
CA GLY A 37 9.81 -3.16 14.19
C GLY A 37 8.45 -2.86 13.59
N PRO A 38 8.09 -1.57 13.52
CA PRO A 38 6.85 -1.11 12.91
C PRO A 38 6.69 -1.66 11.50
N GLN A 39 5.48 -2.09 11.19
CA GLN A 39 5.04 -2.51 9.86
C GLN A 39 4.06 -1.48 9.33
N TYR A 40 4.23 -1.16 8.05
CA TYR A 40 3.35 -0.26 7.33
C TYR A 40 2.96 -0.90 6.01
N GLU A 41 1.70 -0.72 5.65
CA GLU A 41 1.23 -0.90 4.29
C GLU A 41 1.28 0.42 3.55
N VAL A 42 1.28 0.35 2.23
CA VAL A 42 1.23 1.53 1.38
C VAL A 42 0.00 1.47 0.51
N GLU A 43 -0.88 2.44 0.72
CA GLU A 43 -1.99 2.69 -0.19
C GLU A 43 -1.53 3.60 -1.32
N THR A 44 -1.97 3.29 -2.53
CA THR A 44 -1.75 4.15 -3.70
C THR A 44 -3.09 4.54 -4.29
N LYS A 45 -3.14 5.75 -4.83
CA LYS A 45 -4.32 6.36 -5.42
C LYS A 45 -3.94 6.96 -6.75
N LEU A 46 -4.71 6.65 -7.78
CA LEU A 46 -4.62 7.27 -9.09
C LEU A 46 -5.78 8.24 -9.24
N GLU A 47 -5.49 9.45 -9.66
CA GLU A 47 -6.48 10.47 -9.98
C GLU A 47 -6.22 11.01 -11.38
N GLN A 48 -7.28 11.07 -12.19
CA GLN A 48 -7.20 11.73 -13.48
C GLN A 48 -7.35 13.23 -13.28
N ILE A 49 -6.35 14.00 -13.71
CA ILE A 49 -6.33 15.46 -13.66
C ILE A 49 -6.23 15.96 -15.11
N GLY A 50 -7.38 16.28 -15.69
CA GLY A 50 -7.50 16.62 -17.11
C GLY A 50 -7.17 15.43 -18.01
N GLU A 51 -6.20 15.59 -18.90
CA GLU A 51 -5.73 14.54 -19.81
C GLU A 51 -4.60 13.68 -19.22
N LYS A 52 -4.17 13.97 -17.98
CA LYS A 52 -3.06 13.29 -17.33
C LYS A 52 -3.49 12.56 -16.07
N TRP A 53 -2.62 11.68 -15.60
CA TRP A 53 -2.81 10.85 -14.43
C TRP A 53 -1.82 11.24 -13.34
N GLN A 54 -2.35 11.50 -12.16
CA GLN A 54 -1.61 11.80 -10.95
C GLN A 54 -1.59 10.57 -10.04
N VAL A 55 -0.42 10.24 -9.52
CA VAL A 55 -0.25 9.18 -8.52
C VAL A 55 0.02 9.82 -7.17
N SER A 56 -0.70 9.38 -6.16
CA SER A 56 -0.49 9.72 -4.76
C SER A 56 -0.41 8.45 -3.93
N TRP A 57 0.28 8.49 -2.79
CA TRP A 57 0.41 7.34 -1.91
C TRP A 57 0.46 7.77 -0.45
N ARG A 58 0.17 6.86 0.47
CA ARG A 58 0.34 7.10 1.90
C ARG A 58 0.77 5.84 2.61
N LYS A 59 1.46 6.01 3.74
CA LYS A 59 1.78 4.92 4.67
C LYS A 59 0.59 4.71 5.60
N ILE A 60 0.30 3.46 5.88
CA ILE A 60 -0.73 3.03 6.84
C ILE A 60 -0.04 2.13 7.84
N PHE A 61 -0.02 2.53 9.11
CA PHE A 61 0.52 1.68 10.17
C PHE A 61 -0.36 0.44 10.37
N VAL A 62 0.26 -0.75 10.28
CA VAL A 62 -0.44 -2.05 10.37
C VAL A 62 -0.15 -2.75 11.68
N GLY A 63 0.96 -2.43 12.34
CA GLY A 63 1.33 -3.02 13.63
C GLY A 63 2.84 -3.16 13.80
N PHE A 64 3.26 -4.01 14.72
CA PHE A 64 4.67 -4.34 14.92
C PHE A 64 4.92 -5.80 14.53
N ALA A 65 5.99 -6.05 13.77
CA ALA A 65 6.51 -7.39 13.58
C ALA A 65 7.35 -7.76 14.81
N SER A 66 6.80 -8.55 15.71
CA SER A 66 7.55 -9.11 16.84
C SER A 66 8.53 -10.16 16.33
N GLY A 67 9.83 -9.95 16.54
CA GLY A 67 10.93 -10.83 16.11
C GLY A 67 11.02 -12.20 16.79
N CYS A 68 9.95 -12.70 17.42
CA CYS A 68 9.94 -14.03 18.03
C CYS A 68 9.49 -15.09 17.02
N GLY A 69 10.38 -15.46 16.11
CA GLY A 69 10.14 -16.51 15.10
C GLY A 69 10.54 -17.94 15.51
N SER A 70 11.12 -18.15 16.70
CA SER A 70 11.74 -19.44 17.06
C SER A 70 11.46 -19.99 18.46
N CYS A 71 10.70 -19.32 19.34
CA CYS A 71 10.37 -19.91 20.65
C CYS A 71 9.02 -20.64 20.60
N GLN A 72 9.00 -21.93 20.94
CA GLN A 72 7.78 -22.75 21.07
C GLN A 72 6.88 -22.32 22.24
N SER A 73 7.24 -21.28 23.01
CA SER A 73 6.57 -20.93 24.28
C SER A 73 5.63 -19.72 24.20
N CYS A 74 5.58 -18.98 23.09
CA CYS A 74 4.87 -17.69 23.02
C CYS A 74 3.83 -17.59 21.90
N GLN A 75 3.06 -18.64 21.60
CA GLN A 75 2.00 -18.57 20.60
C GLN A 75 0.62 -18.23 21.22
N PRO A 76 0.09 -17.00 21.08
CA PRO A 76 -1.33 -16.83 20.81
C PRO A 76 -1.63 -17.25 19.36
N PRO A 77 -2.81 -17.81 19.05
CA PRO A 77 -3.11 -18.37 17.74
C PRO A 77 -3.00 -17.29 16.66
N ALA A 78 -2.17 -17.55 15.64
CA ALA A 78 -1.99 -16.63 14.54
C ALA A 78 -3.33 -16.34 13.85
N PRO A 79 -3.67 -15.06 13.56
CA PRO A 79 -4.84 -14.76 12.75
C PRO A 79 -4.64 -15.38 11.36
N LYS A 80 -5.64 -16.15 10.92
CA LYS A 80 -5.63 -16.82 9.61
C LYS A 80 -5.36 -15.78 8.52
N ARG A 81 -4.36 -16.02 7.68
CA ARG A 81 -4.15 -15.27 6.43
C ARG A 81 -5.41 -15.40 5.57
N THR A 82 -6.28 -14.39 5.59
CA THR A 82 -7.26 -14.18 4.52
C THR A 82 -6.48 -13.79 3.28
N GLY A 83 -6.43 -14.70 2.30
CA GLY A 83 -5.64 -14.55 1.09
C GLY A 83 -6.00 -13.29 0.30
N GLY A 84 -4.98 -12.71 -0.32
CA GLY A 84 -5.08 -11.69 -1.36
C GLY A 84 -5.48 -10.31 -0.84
N GLY A 85 -4.57 -9.35 -0.95
CA GLY A 85 -4.93 -7.93 -0.87
C GLY A 85 -6.12 -7.67 -1.79
N LYS A 86 -7.23 -7.24 -1.19
CA LYS A 86 -8.50 -7.06 -1.89
C LYS A 86 -8.42 -5.76 -2.65
N VAL A 87 -8.07 -5.83 -3.94
CA VAL A 87 -8.26 -4.71 -4.87
C VAL A 87 -9.76 -4.42 -4.90
N ILE A 88 -10.16 -3.22 -4.46
CA ILE A 88 -11.56 -2.77 -4.50
C ILE A 88 -11.77 -2.10 -5.86
N PRO A 89 -12.47 -2.75 -6.82
CA PRO A 89 -12.84 -2.08 -8.06
C PRO A 89 -13.93 -1.03 -7.79
N PHE A 90 -13.76 0.17 -8.33
CA PHE A 90 -14.75 1.24 -8.26
C PHE A 90 -16.08 0.81 -8.91
N ARG A 91 -17.20 1.07 -8.23
CA ARG A 91 -18.53 1.03 -8.85
C ARG A 91 -18.66 2.25 -9.76
N LYS A 92 -19.00 2.03 -11.03
CA LYS A 92 -19.39 3.11 -11.95
C LYS A 92 -20.67 3.78 -11.44
N PRO A 93 -20.78 5.11 -11.53
CA PRO A 93 -22.04 5.79 -11.24
C PRO A 93 -23.10 5.32 -12.24
N SER A 94 -24.21 4.80 -11.73
CA SER A 94 -25.44 4.62 -12.51
C SER A 94 -26.03 6.01 -12.76
N PHE A 95 -26.28 6.30 -14.04
CA PHE A 95 -26.98 7.50 -14.51
C PHE A 95 -28.33 7.71 -13.82
#